data_AF-A0A9X3BQU2-F1
#
_entry.id   AF-A0A9X3BQU2-F1
#
_cell.length_a   1.000
_cell.length_b   1.000
_cell.length_c   1.000
_cell.angle_alpha   90.00
_cell.angle_beta   90.00
_cell.angle_gamma   90.00
#
_symmetry.space_group_name_H-M   'P 1'
#
loop_
_entity.id
_entity.type
_entity.pdbx_description
1 polymer ?
#
loop_
_entity_poly.entity_id
_entity_poly.type
_entity_poly.pdbx_seq_one_letter_code
_entity_poly.pdbx_strand_id
1 'polypeptide(L)'
;MSTPTAPDAGRRRAVLVVIGGLVAAGVLAGALWAVLAPPVHGVVVLNRQGERVKAFLGDEADHFFTSSALLVGMLLVVAVVAAVLVWQWRAHRGPVLVAALSGGCALAAAAA
;
A
#
# COMPACT_ATOMS: atom_id res chain seq x y z
N MET A 1 -31.17 -11.14 -17.43
CA MET A 1 -30.64 -11.13 -16.05
C MET A 1 -29.98 -12.47 -15.81
N SER A 2 -28.68 -12.59 -16.07
CA SER A 2 -27.96 -13.86 -16.01
C SER A 2 -27.67 -14.21 -14.55
N THR A 3 -28.31 -15.25 -14.04
CA THR A 3 -27.98 -15.81 -12.72
C THR A 3 -26.59 -16.45 -12.79
N PRO A 4 -25.64 -16.10 -11.90
CA PRO A 4 -24.31 -16.69 -11.92
C PRO A 4 -24.42 -18.19 -11.68
N THR A 5 -23.75 -19.00 -12.51
CA THR A 5 -23.63 -20.43 -12.25
C THR A 5 -22.82 -20.63 -10.97
N ALA A 6 -23.13 -21.64 -10.15
CA ALA A 6 -22.50 -21.85 -8.84
C ALA A 6 -20.94 -21.75 -8.81
N PRO A 7 -20.19 -22.16 -9.86
CA PRO A 7 -18.73 -21.95 -9.95
C PRO A 7 -18.30 -20.46 -10.03
N ASP A 8 -19.09 -19.61 -10.68
CA ASP A 8 -18.77 -18.18 -10.85
C ASP A 8 -18.90 -17.40 -9.54
N ALA A 9 -19.90 -17.76 -8.72
CA ALA A 9 -20.13 -17.13 -7.42
C ALA A 9 -18.95 -17.35 -6.46
N GLY A 10 -18.36 -18.55 -6.45
CA GLY A 10 -17.17 -18.86 -5.64
C GLY A 10 -15.94 -18.06 -6.05
N ARG A 11 -15.70 -17.96 -7.37
CA ARG A 11 -14.60 -17.16 -7.93
C ARG A 11 -14.76 -15.67 -7.65
N ARG A 12 -15.96 -15.12 -7.83
CA ARG A 12 -16.23 -13.69 -7.54
C ARG A 12 -16.01 -13.38 -6.07
N ARG A 13 -16.44 -14.27 -5.16
CA ARG A 13 -16.18 -14.13 -3.73
C ARG A 13 -14.68 -14.16 -3.41
N ALA A 14 -13.91 -15.08 -4.02
CA ALA A 14 -12.47 -15.14 -3.82
C ALA A 14 -11.76 -13.84 -4.23
N VAL A 15 -12.13 -13.27 -5.39
CA VAL A 15 -11.61 -11.97 -5.85
C VAL A 15 -11.92 -10.85 -4.85
N LEU A 16 -13.17 -10.76 -4.39
CA LEU A 16 -13.59 -9.75 -3.43
C LEU A 16 -12.86 -9.87 -2.09
N VAL A 17 -12.63 -11.10 -1.61
CA VAL A 17 -11.88 -11.34 -0.38
C VAL A 17 -10.42 -10.90 -0.51
N VAL A 18 -9.76 -11.18 -1.64
CA VAL A 18 -8.37 -10.75 -1.87
C VAL A 18 -8.27 -9.23 -1.95
N ILE A 19 -9.09 -8.59 -2.76
CA ILE A 19 -9.08 -7.12 -2.91
C ILE A 19 -9.44 -6.46 -1.57
N GLY A 20 -10.49 -6.92 -0.91
CA GLY A 20 -10.93 -6.38 0.37
C GLY A 20 -9.88 -6.55 1.46
N GLY A 21 -9.23 -7.72 1.53
CA GLY A 21 -8.13 -7.98 2.46
C GLY A 21 -6.92 -7.09 2.22
N LEU A 22 -6.54 -6.88 0.95
CA LEU A 22 -5.43 -6.01 0.57
C LEU A 22 -5.73 -4.54 0.86
N VAL A 23 -6.92 -4.04 0.55
CA VAL A 23 -7.33 -2.67 0.89
C VAL A 23 -7.31 -2.45 2.40
N ALA A 24 -7.86 -3.38 3.18
CA ALA A 24 -7.83 -3.30 4.64
C ALA A 24 -6.38 -3.31 5.17
N ALA A 25 -5.52 -4.17 4.61
CA ALA A 25 -4.10 -4.20 4.98
C ALA A 25 -3.37 -2.88 4.61
N GLY A 26 -3.70 -2.29 3.46
CA GLY A 26 -3.19 -0.98 3.04
C GLY A 26 -3.56 0.13 4.02
N VAL A 27 -4.84 0.23 4.40
CA VAL A 27 -5.31 1.21 5.40
C VAL A 27 -4.59 1.03 6.75
N LEU A 28 -4.43 -0.21 7.21
CA LEU A 28 -3.72 -0.49 8.46
C LEU A 28 -2.24 -0.13 8.36
N ALA A 29 -1.60 -0.42 7.22
CA ALA A 29 -0.20 -0.05 6.97
C ALA A 29 -0.03 1.47 6.91
N GLY A 30 -0.92 2.20 6.25
CA GLY A 30 -0.93 3.66 6.19
C GLY A 30 -1.16 4.30 7.56
N ALA A 31 -2.10 3.78 8.34
CA ALA A 31 -2.34 4.24 9.71
C ALA A 31 -1.13 3.99 10.61
N LEU A 32 -0.51 2.81 10.51
CA LEU A 32 0.71 2.47 11.25
C LEU A 32 1.87 3.37 10.81
N TRP A 33 2.03 3.59 9.51
CA TRP A 33 3.02 4.51 8.95
C TRP A 33 2.81 5.93 9.48
N ALA A 34 1.58 6.46 9.51
CA ALA A 34 1.30 7.79 10.01
C ALA A 34 1.69 7.99 11.49
N VAL A 35 1.66 6.91 12.28
CA VAL A 35 2.11 6.91 13.68
C VAL A 35 3.64 6.81 13.81
N LEU A 36 4.28 6.05 12.92
CA LEU A 36 5.73 5.77 12.99
C LEU A 36 6.59 6.74 12.18
N ALA A 37 6.01 7.42 11.19
CA ALA A 37 6.73 8.30 10.28
C ALA A 37 7.41 9.43 11.06
N PRO A 38 8.73 9.66 10.86
CA PRO A 38 9.42 10.80 11.43
C PRO A 38 8.72 12.11 11.03
N PRO A 39 8.39 13.00 11.99
CA PRO A 39 7.72 14.25 11.67
C PRO A 39 8.70 15.17 10.94
N VAL A 40 8.42 15.43 9.66
CA VAL A 40 9.19 16.38 8.87
C VAL A 40 8.80 17.80 9.26
N HIS A 41 9.72 18.52 9.91
CA HIS A 41 9.53 19.92 10.24
C HIS A 41 10.21 20.73 9.16
N GLY A 42 9.49 21.10 8.09
CA GLY A 42 10.05 21.97 7.05
C GLY A 42 10.48 23.31 7.64
N VAL A 43 11.75 23.43 8.07
CA VAL A 43 12.26 24.64 8.69
C VAL A 43 12.41 25.69 7.60
N VAL A 44 11.55 26.70 7.64
CA VAL A 44 11.63 27.82 6.70
C VAL A 44 12.78 28.72 7.15
N VAL A 45 13.96 28.50 6.60
CA VAL A 45 15.12 29.37 6.82
C VAL A 45 14.96 30.65 6.00
N LEU A 46 15.18 31.81 6.62
CA LEU A 46 15.31 33.08 5.91
C LEU A 46 16.74 33.15 5.34
N ASN A 47 16.87 33.44 4.05
CA ASN A 47 18.16 33.77 3.45
C ASN A 47 18.63 35.17 3.90
N ARG A 48 19.86 35.55 3.55
CA ARG A 48 20.47 36.83 3.97
C ARG A 48 19.74 38.07 3.42
N GLN A 49 18.86 37.90 2.43
CA GLN A 49 17.97 38.94 1.89
C GLN A 49 16.57 38.95 2.54
N GLY A 50 16.29 38.06 3.50
CA GLY A 50 15.00 37.96 4.17
C GLY A 50 13.94 37.14 3.42
N GLU A 51 14.30 36.49 2.32
CA GLU A 51 13.42 35.57 1.60
C GLU A 51 13.38 34.21 2.30
N ARG A 52 12.15 33.70 2.48
CA ARG A 52 11.87 32.37 3.03
C ARG A 52 12.23 31.30 1.98
N VAL A 53 13.44 30.77 2.03
CA VAL A 53 13.84 29.65 1.18
C VAL A 53 13.55 28.36 1.95
N LYS A 54 12.62 27.54 1.44
CA LYS A 54 12.49 26.14 1.89
C LYS A 54 13.74 25.39 1.43
N ALA A 55 14.78 25.41 2.25
CA ALA A 55 15.94 24.56 2.05
C ALA A 55 15.73 23.28 2.85
N PHE A 56 15.48 22.16 2.17
CA PHE A 56 15.58 20.83 2.77
C PHE A 56 17.08 20.58 3.03
N LEU A 57 17.59 21.00 4.19
CA LEU A 57 18.96 20.68 4.60
C LEU A 57 19.02 19.20 4.99
N GLY A 58 20.05 18.49 4.50
CA GLY A 58 20.41 17.07 4.72
C GLY A 58 19.50 16.23 5.63
N ASP A 59 19.47 16.54 6.92
CA ASP A 59 18.70 15.84 7.96
C ASP A 59 17.19 15.73 7.65
N GLU A 60 16.61 16.79 7.08
CA GLU A 60 15.19 16.82 6.71
C GLU A 60 14.89 15.94 5.49
N ALA A 61 15.84 15.86 4.54
CA ALA A 61 15.72 14.99 3.37
C ALA A 61 15.79 13.51 3.78
N ASP A 62 16.67 13.16 4.72
CA ASP A 62 16.79 11.81 5.26
C ASP A 62 15.51 11.35 5.95
N HIS A 63 14.77 12.25 6.61
CA HIS A 63 13.44 11.94 7.17
C HIS A 63 12.40 11.63 6.09
N PHE A 64 12.37 12.37 4.96
CA PHE A 64 11.47 12.02 3.85
C PHE A 64 11.82 10.67 3.22
N PHE A 65 13.11 10.41 2.99
CA PHE A 65 13.57 9.14 2.43
C PHE A 65 13.26 7.98 3.37
N THR A 66 13.54 8.13 4.66
CA THR A 66 13.24 7.11 5.68
C THR A 66 11.74 6.84 5.77
N SER A 67 10.94 7.89 5.81
CA SER A 67 9.48 7.78 5.89
C SER A 67 8.90 7.08 4.66
N SER A 68 9.30 7.49 3.46
CA SER A 68 8.84 6.84 2.22
C SER A 68 9.33 5.39 2.09
N ALA A 69 10.59 5.11 2.44
CA ALA A 69 11.14 3.77 2.45
C ALA A 69 10.42 2.85 3.46
N LEU A 70 10.02 3.37 4.62
CA LEU A 70 9.26 2.65 5.63
C LEU A 70 7.88 2.24 5.12
N LEU A 71 7.15 3.15 4.47
CA LEU A 71 5.85 2.84 3.86
C LEU A 71 5.98 1.77 2.77
N VAL A 72 6.91 1.96 1.84
CA VAL A 72 7.16 1.01 0.74
C VAL A 72 7.56 -0.36 1.29
N GLY A 73 8.41 -0.40 2.32
CA GLY A 73 8.81 -1.63 2.99
C GLY A 73 7.61 -2.39 3.58
N MET A 74 6.72 -1.69 4.28
CA MET A 74 5.49 -2.29 4.81
C MET A 74 4.59 -2.85 3.71
N LEU A 75 4.36 -2.09 2.64
CA LEU A 75 3.54 -2.53 1.50
C LEU A 75 4.15 -3.75 0.78
N LEU A 76 5.48 -3.82 0.67
CA LEU A 76 6.16 -4.98 0.08
C LEU A 76 5.96 -6.24 0.93
N VAL A 77 6.05 -6.14 2.26
CA VAL A 77 5.77 -7.27 3.17
C VAL A 77 4.33 -7.76 2.97
N VAL A 78 3.36 -6.83 2.92
CA VAL A 78 1.95 -7.16 2.65
C VAL A 78 1.80 -7.87 1.31
N ALA A 79 2.42 -7.36 0.25
CA ALA A 79 2.36 -7.95 -1.09
C ALA A 79 2.93 -9.37 -1.13
N VAL A 80 4.08 -9.62 -0.48
CA VAL A 80 4.70 -10.95 -0.41
C VAL A 80 3.81 -11.93 0.36
N VAL A 81 3.33 -11.54 1.54
CA VAL A 81 2.45 -12.41 2.34
C VAL A 81 1.15 -12.72 1.60
N ALA A 82 0.54 -11.71 0.96
CA ALA A 82 -0.67 -11.90 0.16
C ALA A 82 -0.41 -12.83 -1.03
N ALA A 83 0.71 -12.67 -1.74
CA ALA A 83 1.09 -13.56 -2.84
C ALA A 83 1.23 -15.01 -2.38
N VAL A 84 1.89 -15.24 -1.24
CA VAL A 84 2.02 -16.58 -0.65
C VAL A 84 0.64 -17.15 -0.29
N LEU A 85 -0.19 -16.40 0.43
CA LEU A 85 -1.54 -16.84 0.84
C LEU A 85 -2.43 -17.18 -0.35
N VAL A 86 -2.44 -16.32 -1.37
CA VAL A 86 -3.16 -16.55 -2.63
C VAL A 86 -2.63 -17.80 -3.34
N TRP A 87 -1.31 -18.01 -3.35
CA TRP A 87 -0.72 -19.20 -3.97
C TRP A 87 -1.08 -20.49 -3.23
N GLN A 88 -1.24 -20.45 -1.91
CA GLN A 88 -1.69 -21.59 -1.10
C GLN A 88 -3.14 -22.00 -1.41
N TRP A 89 -3.98 -21.10 -1.93
CA TRP A 89 -5.35 -21.41 -2.35
C TRP A 89 -5.40 -22.18 -3.67
N ARG A 90 -4.94 -23.44 -3.62
CA ARG A 90 -4.89 -24.39 -4.76
C ARG A 90 -6.19 -24.45 -5.55
N ALA A 91 -7.35 -24.38 -4.87
CA ALA A 91 -8.67 -24.49 -5.47
C ALA A 91 -9.03 -23.34 -6.44
N HIS A 92 -8.40 -22.18 -6.32
CA HIS A 92 -8.73 -21.00 -7.13
C HIS A 92 -7.56 -20.51 -7.99
N ARG A 93 -6.49 -21.31 -8.12
CA ARG A 93 -5.32 -20.93 -8.94
C ARG A 93 -5.76 -20.64 -10.37
N GLY A 94 -5.49 -19.42 -10.83
CA GLY A 94 -5.83 -18.98 -12.17
C GLY A 94 -5.43 -17.52 -12.42
N PRO A 95 -5.41 -17.10 -13.69
CA PRO A 95 -4.98 -15.75 -14.10
C PRO A 95 -5.83 -14.64 -13.46
N VAL A 96 -7.10 -14.92 -13.17
CA VAL A 96 -8.01 -13.97 -12.51
C VAL A 96 -7.54 -13.61 -11.10
N LEU A 97 -7.02 -14.58 -10.34
CA LEU A 97 -6.54 -14.32 -8.97
C LEU A 97 -5.21 -13.58 -8.96
N VAL A 98 -4.38 -13.79 -9.99
CA VAL A 98 -3.16 -12.98 -10.20
C VAL A 98 -3.54 -11.54 -10.52
N ALA A 99 -4.52 -11.32 -11.42
CA ALA A 99 -5.01 -9.98 -11.72
C ALA A 99 -5.64 -9.30 -10.48
N ALA A 100 -6.42 -10.05 -9.69
CA ALA A 100 -6.99 -9.55 -8.44
C ALA A 100 -5.92 -9.21 -7.39
N LEU A 101 -4.86 -10.00 -7.29
CA LEU A 101 -3.72 -9.72 -6.42
C LEU A 101 -2.98 -8.45 -6.87
N SER A 102 -2.62 -8.35 -8.16
CA SER A 102 -1.92 -7.17 -8.69
C SER A 102 -2.75 -5.90 -8.54
N GLY A 103 -4.04 -5.95 -8.90
CA GLY A 103 -4.96 -4.83 -8.71
C GLY A 103 -5.21 -4.50 -7.23
N GLY A 104 -5.33 -5.52 -6.39
CA GLY A 104 -5.46 -5.36 -4.95
C GLY A 104 -4.24 -4.71 -4.31
N CYS A 105 -3.02 -5.04 -4.73
CA CYS A 105 -1.79 -4.37 -4.28
C CYS A 105 -1.77 -2.89 -4.68
N ALA A 106 -2.19 -2.56 -5.91
CA ALA A 106 -2.30 -1.16 -6.35
C ALA A 106 -3.32 -0.38 -5.53
N LEU A 107 -4.47 -0.99 -5.22
CA LEU A 107 -5.50 -0.39 -4.38
C LEU A 107 -5.05 -0.26 -2.92
N ALA A 108 -4.31 -1.23 -2.38
CA ALA A 108 -3.74 -1.16 -1.05
C ALA A 108 -2.75 0.00 -0.92
N ALA A 109 -1.88 0.17 -1.92
CA ALA A 109 -0.95 1.30 -1.97
C ALA A 109 -1.65 2.65 -2.10
N ALA A 110 -2.77 2.71 -2.82
CA ALA A 110 -3.58 3.93 -2.93
C ALA A 110 -4.39 4.25 -1.66
N ALA A 111 -4.67 3.24 -0.83
CA ALA A 111 -5.43 3.38 0.40
C ALA A 111 -4.56 3.64 1.64
N ALA A 112 -3.27 3.34 1.55
CA ALA A 112 -2.26 3.62 2.57
C ALA A 112 -1.85 5.10 2.54
#